data_AF-A0A268TAM0-F1
#
_entry.id   AF-A0A268TAM0-F1
#
_cell.length_a   1.000
_cell.length_b   1.000
_cell.length_c   1.000
_cell.angle_alpha   90.00
_cell.angle_beta   90.00
_cell.angle_gamma   90.00
#
_symmetry.space_group_name_H-M   'P 1'
#
loop_
_entity.id
_entity.type
_entity.pdbx_description
1 polymer ?
#
loop_
_entity_poly.entity_id
_entity_poly.type
_entity_poly.pdbx_seq_one_letter_code
_entity_poly.pdbx_strand_id
1 'polypeptide(L)'
;MSDCAFNVEFAFWLAKQNRGNTAFLIGLRTDESINRFRAITGSKHPFKGQRYSTRLAENLYNFYPLYDWSTQDIWVANAKFDWEYNPIYDLFYKAGLEIDEMRVASAFNDCAKATLYLYRVLDPDNWGKMLLRVNGVDFTAKYGHTHAMAWRSISLPKGHTWESYLGFLLNTLPEKTAGHFKKKFETSLKFWKHRGGALGQETIEDLRKAGIEFANKGKVSKQSPKEVLVFEKYPDDAPIKDFKNVPSYKRMCICILKNDYNCKYMGFSPTKEVQLAKQEALEKYKNL
;
A
#
# COMPACT_ATOMS: atom_id res chain seq x y z
N MET A 1 8.12 13.80 8.12
CA MET A 1 9.38 13.09 7.80
C MET A 1 9.10 11.59 7.86
N SER A 2 9.72 10.75 7.03
CA SER A 2 9.56 9.28 7.16
C SER A 2 10.51 8.75 8.23
N ASP A 3 10.17 7.64 8.91
CA ASP A 3 11.02 7.04 9.94
C ASP A 3 12.44 6.72 9.43
N CYS A 4 12.55 6.29 8.17
CA CYS A 4 13.84 6.03 7.54
C CYS A 4 14.67 7.31 7.36
N ALA A 5 14.03 8.41 6.92
CA ALA A 5 14.70 9.70 6.81
C ALA A 5 15.12 10.24 8.17
N PHE A 6 14.26 10.08 9.19
CA PHE A 6 14.57 10.43 10.57
C PHE A 6 15.80 9.67 11.08
N ASN A 7 15.85 8.34 10.91
CA ASN A 7 16.99 7.53 11.35
C ASN A 7 18.31 8.00 10.74
N VAL A 8 18.30 8.34 9.44
CA VAL A 8 19.48 8.86 8.75
C VAL A 8 19.88 10.23 9.30
N GLU A 9 18.95 11.18 9.37
CA GLU A 9 19.22 12.53 9.88
C GLU A 9 19.68 12.52 11.35
N PHE A 10 19.06 11.67 12.17
CA PHE A 10 19.43 11.48 13.57
C PHE A 10 20.82 10.87 13.71
N ALA A 11 21.17 9.87 12.89
CA ALA A 11 22.51 9.30 12.87
C ALA A 11 23.56 10.36 12.49
N PHE A 12 23.27 11.22 11.49
CA PHE A 12 24.13 12.35 11.14
C PHE A 12 24.25 13.38 12.26
N TRP A 13 23.13 13.74 12.90
CA TRP A 13 23.13 14.65 14.03
C TRP A 13 23.97 14.10 15.19
N LEU A 14 23.79 12.83 15.55
CA LEU A 14 24.56 12.16 16.60
C LEU A 14 26.05 12.09 16.27
N ALA A 15 26.39 11.76 15.02
CA ALA A 15 27.78 11.75 14.55
C ALA A 15 28.44 13.12 14.57
N LYS A 16 27.67 14.22 14.43
CA LYS A 16 28.19 15.58 14.59
C LYS A 16 28.43 15.97 16.05
N GLN A 17 27.64 15.44 16.98
CA GLN A 17 27.86 15.65 18.42
C GLN A 17 29.11 14.90 18.91
N ASN A 18 29.46 13.79 18.25
CA ASN A 18 30.62 12.99 18.58
C ASN A 18 31.84 13.38 17.76
N ARG A 19 33.03 13.46 18.38
CA ARG A 19 34.30 13.77 17.68
C ARG A 19 34.97 12.54 17.04
N GLY A 20 34.33 11.37 17.09
CA GLY A 20 34.93 10.08 16.69
C GLY A 20 34.12 9.32 15.63
N ASN A 21 34.52 8.08 15.41
CA ASN A 21 33.76 7.13 14.60
C ASN A 21 32.46 6.76 15.32
N THR A 22 31.34 6.83 14.61
CA THR A 22 30.00 6.58 15.12
C THR A 22 29.42 5.35 14.41
N ALA A 23 28.93 4.39 15.19
CA ALA A 23 28.15 3.27 14.71
C ALA A 23 26.71 3.42 15.21
N PHE A 24 25.76 3.46 14.28
CA PHE A 24 24.34 3.57 14.59
C PHE A 24 23.65 2.23 14.38
N LEU A 25 23.19 1.61 15.47
CA LEU A 25 22.57 0.29 15.45
C LEU A 25 21.08 0.40 15.15
N ILE A 26 20.60 -0.38 14.18
CA ILE A 26 19.19 -0.40 13.79
C ILE A 26 18.71 -1.84 13.80
N GLY A 27 17.62 -2.12 14.53
CA GLY A 27 16.94 -3.41 14.56
C GLY A 27 16.13 -3.71 13.29
N LEU A 28 16.67 -3.40 12.10
CA LEU A 28 16.02 -3.65 10.82
C LEU A 28 16.25 -5.11 10.41
N ARG A 29 15.20 -5.82 10.01
CA ARG A 29 15.27 -7.23 9.59
C ARG A 29 14.89 -7.36 8.11
N THR A 30 15.57 -8.28 7.41
CA THR A 30 15.32 -8.51 5.98
C THR A 30 13.97 -9.19 5.73
N ASP A 31 13.52 -10.00 6.67
CA ASP A 31 12.23 -10.69 6.73
C ASP A 31 11.03 -9.72 6.66
N GLU A 32 11.20 -8.48 7.09
CA GLU A 32 10.11 -7.51 7.17
C GLU A 32 9.71 -6.93 5.80
N SER A 33 10.63 -6.82 4.84
CA SER A 33 10.30 -6.49 3.44
C SER A 33 11.51 -6.60 2.49
N ILE A 34 11.22 -6.78 1.20
CA ILE A 34 12.25 -6.75 0.15
C ILE A 34 13.02 -5.41 0.06
N ASN A 35 12.36 -4.30 0.42
CA ASN A 35 13.03 -2.99 0.45
C ASN A 35 14.07 -2.92 1.57
N ARG A 36 13.78 -3.52 2.73
CA ARG A 36 14.72 -3.63 3.85
C ARG A 36 15.88 -4.56 3.51
N PHE A 37 15.59 -5.70 2.87
CA PHE A 37 16.64 -6.56 2.31
C PHE A 37 17.59 -5.81 1.38
N ARG A 38 17.05 -5.03 0.43
CA ARG A 38 17.85 -4.22 -0.51
C ARG A 38 18.64 -3.12 0.21
N ALA A 39 18.07 -2.50 1.24
CA ALA A 39 18.74 -1.45 2.00
C ALA A 39 20.00 -1.98 2.71
N ILE A 40 19.94 -3.19 3.26
CA ILE A 40 21.06 -3.81 3.98
C ILE A 40 22.10 -4.36 2.99
N THR A 41 21.66 -5.10 1.98
CA THR A 41 22.55 -5.78 1.02
C THR A 41 23.16 -4.85 -0.04
N GLY A 42 22.59 -3.67 -0.25
CA GLY A 42 23.01 -2.71 -1.28
C GLY A 42 24.24 -1.85 -0.95
N SER A 43 24.85 -2.01 0.23
CA SER A 43 26.00 -1.22 0.65
C SER A 43 27.24 -1.53 -0.20
N LYS A 44 27.78 -0.50 -0.89
CA LYS A 44 29.02 -0.61 -1.68
C LYS A 44 30.29 -0.54 -0.83
N HIS A 45 30.20 0.04 0.37
CA HIS A 45 31.33 0.27 1.27
C HIS A 45 31.01 -0.20 2.70
N PRO A 46 30.84 -1.51 2.92
CA PRO A 46 30.62 -2.04 4.26
C PRO A 46 31.82 -1.78 5.16
N PHE A 47 31.55 -1.56 6.45
CA PHE A 47 32.59 -1.46 7.47
C PHE A 47 33.34 -2.80 7.57
N LYS A 48 34.63 -2.81 7.21
CA LYS A 48 35.50 -3.99 7.30
C LYS A 48 34.90 -5.26 6.66
N GLY A 49 34.17 -5.11 5.56
CA GLY A 49 33.53 -6.24 4.85
C GLY A 49 32.25 -6.79 5.49
N GLN A 50 31.78 -6.23 6.60
CA GLN A 50 30.55 -6.66 7.27
C GLN A 50 29.32 -6.25 6.45
N ARG A 51 28.67 -7.22 5.79
CA ARG A 51 27.56 -6.97 4.85
C ARG A 51 26.29 -6.42 5.51
N TYR A 52 26.17 -6.52 6.82
CA TYR A 52 25.11 -5.90 7.61
C TYR A 52 25.46 -4.48 8.05
N SER A 53 26.36 -3.79 7.32
CA SER A 53 26.71 -2.40 7.59
C SER A 53 26.64 -1.53 6.34
N THR A 54 26.22 -0.28 6.53
CA THR A 54 26.10 0.72 5.47
C THR A 54 26.83 1.99 5.86
N ARG A 55 27.80 2.41 5.05
CA ARG A 55 28.48 3.70 5.23
C ARG A 55 27.53 4.83 4.89
N LEU A 56 27.32 5.75 5.83
CA LEU A 56 26.56 6.98 5.62
C LEU A 56 27.47 8.19 5.43
N ALA A 57 28.59 8.24 6.17
CA ALA A 57 29.61 9.28 6.07
C ALA A 57 31.01 8.69 6.28
N GLU A 58 32.04 9.53 6.31
CA GLU A 58 33.40 9.07 6.54
C GLU A 58 33.56 8.35 7.89
N ASN A 59 33.00 8.94 8.95
CA ASN A 59 33.04 8.48 10.32
C ASN A 59 31.70 7.91 10.81
N LEU A 60 30.73 7.61 9.93
CA LEU A 60 29.39 7.15 10.32
C LEU A 60 28.95 5.94 9.51
N TYR A 61 28.55 4.89 10.23
CA TYR A 61 28.02 3.66 9.68
C TYR A 61 26.73 3.25 10.39
N ASN A 62 25.75 2.80 9.62
CA ASN A 62 24.63 2.02 10.15
C ASN A 62 25.03 0.55 10.24
N PHE A 63 24.57 -0.12 11.30
CA PHE A 63 24.70 -1.57 11.48
C PHE A 63 23.34 -2.20 11.76
N TYR A 64 23.14 -3.39 11.20
CA TYR A 64 21.88 -4.14 11.27
C TYR A 64 22.13 -5.52 11.89
N PRO A 65 22.37 -5.61 13.21
CA PRO A 65 22.80 -6.85 13.86
C PRO A 65 21.75 -7.98 13.80
N LEU A 66 20.47 -7.64 13.61
CA LEU A 66 19.36 -8.59 13.55
C LEU A 66 18.87 -8.84 12.12
N TYR A 67 19.67 -8.51 11.10
CA TYR A 67 19.20 -8.47 9.71
C TYR A 67 18.63 -9.81 9.21
N ASP A 68 19.18 -10.93 9.67
CA ASP A 68 18.80 -12.29 9.29
C ASP A 68 17.79 -12.94 10.26
N TRP A 69 17.32 -12.22 11.28
CA TRP A 69 16.33 -12.72 12.23
C TRP A 69 14.91 -12.63 11.67
N SER A 70 14.16 -13.71 11.84
CA SER A 70 12.71 -13.75 11.62
C SER A 70 11.93 -13.15 12.79
N THR A 71 10.62 -12.93 12.62
CA THR A 71 9.76 -12.52 13.75
C THR A 71 9.78 -13.57 14.87
N GLN A 72 9.87 -14.85 14.52
CA GLN A 72 9.92 -15.94 15.48
C GLN A 72 11.23 -15.93 16.29
N ASP A 73 12.37 -15.66 15.66
CA ASP A 73 13.66 -15.58 16.35
C ASP A 73 13.65 -14.50 17.45
N ILE A 74 13.00 -13.36 17.19
CA ILE A 74 12.84 -12.28 18.18
C ILE A 74 12.06 -12.77 19.39
N TRP A 75 10.93 -13.45 19.18
CA TRP A 75 10.09 -13.96 20.27
C TRP A 75 10.76 -15.11 21.03
N VAL A 76 11.45 -16.02 20.33
CA VAL A 76 12.22 -17.10 20.97
C VAL A 76 13.37 -16.54 21.81
N ALA A 77 14.10 -15.55 21.29
CA ALA A 77 15.16 -14.88 22.05
C ALA A 77 14.61 -14.14 23.27
N ASN A 78 13.52 -13.39 23.11
CA ASN A 78 12.88 -12.70 24.21
C ASN A 78 12.49 -13.67 25.35
N ALA A 79 11.84 -14.79 25.02
CA ALA A 79 11.48 -15.82 26.00
C ALA A 79 12.69 -16.53 26.61
N LYS A 80 13.74 -16.80 25.82
CA LYS A 80 14.94 -17.51 26.28
C LYS A 80 15.81 -16.66 27.21
N PHE A 81 15.89 -15.36 26.94
CA PHE A 81 16.77 -14.44 27.65
C PHE A 81 16.04 -13.55 28.66
N ASP A 82 14.72 -13.72 28.81
CA ASP A 82 13.88 -12.96 29.73
C ASP A 82 14.01 -11.43 29.52
N TRP A 83 13.92 -11.01 28.25
CA TRP A 83 14.04 -9.59 27.91
C TRP A 83 12.73 -8.86 28.17
N GLU A 84 12.83 -7.64 28.71
CA GLU A 84 11.68 -6.73 28.82
C GLU A 84 11.13 -6.39 27.42
N TYR A 85 9.80 -6.36 27.30
CA TYR A 85 9.09 -5.98 26.09
C TYR A 85 7.84 -5.16 26.41
N ASN A 86 7.24 -4.57 25.38
CA ASN A 86 6.05 -3.75 25.56
C ASN A 86 4.81 -4.63 25.87
N PRO A 87 4.09 -4.41 26.99
CA PRO A 87 2.91 -5.21 27.36
C PRO A 87 1.77 -5.21 26.33
N ILE A 88 1.77 -4.27 25.37
CA ILE A 88 0.80 -4.28 24.25
C ILE A 88 0.83 -5.59 23.46
N TYR A 89 1.98 -6.27 23.39
CA TYR A 89 2.08 -7.55 22.68
C TYR A 89 1.32 -8.67 23.38
N ASP A 90 1.21 -8.63 24.72
CA ASP A 90 0.35 -9.56 25.46
C ASP A 90 -1.12 -9.31 25.15
N LEU A 91 -1.49 -8.04 24.97
CA LEU A 91 -2.85 -7.67 24.61
C LEU A 91 -3.17 -8.08 23.17
N PHE A 92 -2.23 -7.96 22.23
CA PHE A 92 -2.38 -8.51 20.89
C PHE A 92 -2.57 -10.02 20.91
N TYR A 93 -1.77 -10.74 21.69
CA TYR A 93 -1.91 -12.18 21.86
C TYR A 93 -3.28 -12.56 22.44
N LYS A 94 -3.73 -11.87 23.49
CA LYS A 94 -5.07 -12.05 24.08
C LYS A 94 -6.20 -11.71 23.10
N ALA A 95 -5.96 -10.81 22.15
CA ALA A 95 -6.89 -10.49 21.06
C ALA A 95 -6.88 -11.54 19.93
N GLY A 96 -6.04 -12.57 20.01
CA GLY A 96 -5.99 -13.69 19.06
C GLY A 96 -5.08 -13.48 17.87
N LEU A 97 -4.18 -12.49 17.91
CA LEU A 97 -3.23 -12.25 16.81
C LEU A 97 -2.08 -13.26 16.83
N GLU A 98 -1.63 -13.65 15.64
CA GLU A 98 -0.37 -14.34 15.46
C GLU A 98 0.82 -13.35 15.58
N ILE A 99 2.00 -13.86 15.91
CA ILE A 99 3.21 -13.05 16.14
C ILE A 99 3.56 -12.12 14.97
N ASP A 100 3.27 -12.52 13.74
CA ASP A 100 3.55 -11.73 12.52
C ASP A 100 2.55 -10.59 12.28
N GLU A 101 1.37 -10.68 12.91
CA GLU A 101 0.29 -9.71 12.80
C GLU A 101 0.44 -8.56 13.82
N MET A 102 1.23 -8.77 14.87
CA MET A 102 1.43 -7.81 15.97
C MET A 102 2.28 -6.61 15.56
N ARG A 103 1.69 -5.70 14.78
CA ARG A 103 2.36 -4.49 14.29
C ARG A 103 1.88 -3.26 15.04
N VAL A 104 2.80 -2.60 15.75
CA VAL A 104 2.59 -1.26 16.30
C VAL A 104 2.98 -0.23 15.25
N ALA A 105 2.01 0.40 14.62
CA ALA A 105 2.22 1.44 13.63
C ALA A 105 1.06 2.45 13.66
N SER A 106 1.19 3.56 12.92
CA SER A 106 0.12 4.56 12.82
C SER A 106 -1.20 3.93 12.36
N ALA A 107 -2.28 4.20 13.07
CA ALA A 107 -3.64 3.67 12.81
C ALA A 107 -4.16 3.94 11.39
N PHE A 108 -3.62 4.94 10.70
CA PHE A 108 -4.07 5.37 9.38
C PHE A 108 -3.06 5.12 8.26
N ASN A 109 -2.08 4.25 8.49
CA ASN A 109 -1.23 3.77 7.40
C ASN A 109 -1.98 2.77 6.50
N ASP A 110 -1.46 2.52 5.29
CA ASP A 110 -2.13 1.67 4.30
C ASP A 110 -2.36 0.22 4.77
N CYS A 111 -1.53 -0.29 5.69
CA CYS A 111 -1.61 -1.63 6.26
C CYS A 111 -2.49 -1.72 7.51
N ALA A 112 -2.72 -0.60 8.21
CA ALA A 112 -3.40 -0.57 9.51
C ALA A 112 -4.93 -0.64 9.41
N LYS A 113 -5.52 -0.44 8.22
CA LYS A 113 -6.98 -0.48 8.05
C LYS A 113 -7.61 -1.79 8.53
N ALA A 114 -6.93 -2.91 8.32
CA ALA A 114 -7.42 -4.23 8.71
C ALA A 114 -7.33 -4.48 10.23
N THR A 115 -6.39 -3.84 10.92
CA THR A 115 -6.13 -4.00 12.35
C THR A 115 -6.69 -2.85 13.19
N LEU A 116 -7.31 -1.85 12.57
CA LEU A 116 -7.84 -0.65 13.23
C LEU A 116 -8.85 -0.98 14.34
N TYR A 117 -9.58 -2.09 14.22
CA TYR A 117 -10.53 -2.54 15.24
C TYR A 117 -9.87 -2.87 16.58
N LEU A 118 -8.58 -3.22 16.58
CA LEU A 118 -7.85 -3.58 17.79
C LEU A 118 -7.71 -2.40 18.74
N TYR A 119 -7.69 -1.16 18.24
CA TYR A 119 -7.66 0.03 19.10
C TYR A 119 -8.81 0.06 20.11
N ARG A 120 -9.97 -0.53 19.81
CA ARG A 120 -11.09 -0.63 20.75
C ARG A 120 -10.74 -1.38 22.03
N VAL A 121 -9.87 -2.39 21.90
CA VAL A 121 -9.48 -3.29 22.99
C VAL A 121 -8.15 -2.85 23.60
N LEU A 122 -7.21 -2.41 22.76
CA LEU A 122 -5.84 -2.11 23.16
C LEU A 122 -5.66 -0.69 23.70
N ASP A 123 -6.40 0.28 23.16
CA ASP A 123 -6.25 1.70 23.48
C ASP A 123 -7.59 2.44 23.31
N PRO A 124 -8.55 2.18 24.22
CA PRO A 124 -9.91 2.71 24.11
C PRO A 124 -9.97 4.23 24.17
N ASP A 125 -9.03 4.89 24.86
CA ASP A 125 -8.97 6.35 24.96
C ASP A 125 -8.64 6.99 23.62
N ASN A 126 -7.61 6.50 22.92
CA ASN A 126 -7.30 7.01 21.60
C ASN A 126 -8.35 6.57 20.58
N TRP A 127 -8.97 5.39 20.73
CA TRP A 127 -10.13 5.00 19.93
C TRP A 127 -11.28 6.03 20.05
N GLY A 128 -11.62 6.46 21.26
CA GLY A 128 -12.64 7.49 21.50
C GLY A 128 -12.31 8.81 20.81
N LYS A 129 -11.04 9.25 20.86
CA LYS A 129 -10.58 10.45 20.15
C LYS A 129 -10.67 10.28 18.62
N MET A 130 -10.35 9.10 18.10
CA MET A 130 -10.43 8.81 16.66
C MET A 130 -11.88 8.88 16.17
N LEU A 131 -12.84 8.33 16.91
CA LEU A 131 -14.28 8.39 16.59
C LEU A 131 -14.77 9.82 16.39
N LEU A 132 -14.29 10.76 17.20
CA LEU A 132 -14.70 12.17 17.13
C LEU A 132 -14.00 12.95 16.01
N ARG A 133 -12.81 12.53 15.58
CA ARG A 133 -11.97 13.29 14.65
C ARG A 133 -12.03 12.78 13.22
N VAL A 134 -12.31 11.48 13.02
CA VAL A 134 -12.16 10.82 11.73
C VAL A 134 -13.47 10.16 11.31
N ASN A 135 -14.15 10.80 10.37
CA ASN A 135 -15.35 10.24 9.75
C ASN A 135 -15.05 8.90 9.08
N GLY A 136 -15.86 7.88 9.37
CA GLY A 136 -15.71 6.54 8.80
C GLY A 136 -14.68 5.64 9.49
N VAL A 137 -14.07 6.08 10.60
CA VAL A 137 -13.17 5.24 11.39
C VAL A 137 -13.88 4.00 11.94
N ASP A 138 -15.12 4.14 12.41
CA ASP A 138 -15.93 3.04 12.95
C ASP A 138 -16.28 2.01 11.87
N PHE A 139 -16.69 2.50 10.70
CA PHE A 139 -16.93 1.68 9.53
C PHE A 139 -15.67 0.91 9.11
N THR A 140 -14.52 1.58 9.10
CA THR A 140 -13.23 0.96 8.76
C THR A 140 -12.81 -0.07 9.80
N ALA A 141 -13.03 0.16 11.09
CA ALA A 141 -12.77 -0.85 12.11
C ALA A 141 -13.66 -2.08 11.90
N LYS A 142 -14.95 -1.89 11.62
CA LYS A 142 -15.90 -3.00 11.44
C LYS A 142 -15.68 -3.81 10.17
N TYR A 143 -15.41 -3.14 9.05
CA TYR A 143 -15.37 -3.77 7.73
C TYR A 143 -13.98 -3.81 7.08
N GLY A 144 -12.99 -3.20 7.73
CA GLY A 144 -11.61 -3.01 7.26
C GLY A 144 -10.91 -4.28 6.80
N HIS A 145 -11.22 -5.37 7.49
CA HIS A 145 -10.67 -6.70 7.31
C HIS A 145 -11.62 -7.63 6.53
N THR A 146 -12.68 -7.10 5.90
CA THR A 146 -13.73 -7.90 5.25
C THR A 146 -13.81 -7.66 3.74
N HIS A 147 -14.50 -8.55 3.04
CA HIS A 147 -14.76 -8.43 1.60
C HIS A 147 -15.55 -7.16 1.24
N ALA A 148 -16.30 -6.58 2.19
CA ALA A 148 -17.08 -5.36 1.97
C ALA A 148 -16.18 -4.17 1.58
N MET A 149 -14.91 -4.13 2.01
CA MET A 149 -13.93 -3.13 1.56
C MET A 149 -12.88 -3.73 0.59
N ALA A 150 -13.21 -4.86 -0.03
CA ALA A 150 -12.30 -5.62 -0.90
C ALA A 150 -10.95 -5.94 -0.23
N TRP A 151 -10.97 -6.28 1.07
CA TRP A 151 -9.80 -6.73 1.80
C TRP A 151 -9.42 -8.15 1.38
N ARG A 152 -8.18 -8.32 0.88
CA ARG A 152 -7.62 -9.54 0.26
C ARG A 152 -8.37 -10.08 -0.97
N SER A 153 -9.69 -10.08 -0.96
CA SER A 153 -10.54 -10.51 -2.07
C SER A 153 -11.87 -9.74 -2.09
N ILE A 154 -12.51 -9.75 -3.26
CA ILE A 154 -13.78 -9.09 -3.52
C ILE A 154 -14.78 -10.13 -4.01
N SER A 155 -15.99 -10.10 -3.49
CA SER A 155 -17.10 -10.96 -3.90
C SER A 155 -18.16 -10.13 -4.61
N LEU A 156 -18.65 -10.61 -5.75
CA LEU A 156 -19.78 -10.02 -6.43
C LEU A 156 -21.08 -10.42 -5.70
N PRO A 157 -21.94 -9.47 -5.28
CA PRO A 157 -23.23 -9.81 -4.68
C PRO A 157 -24.10 -10.66 -5.61
N LYS A 158 -24.89 -11.58 -5.04
CA LYS A 158 -25.78 -12.46 -5.83
C LYS A 158 -26.75 -11.62 -6.68
N GLY A 159 -26.92 -11.99 -7.94
CA GLY A 159 -27.82 -11.31 -8.88
C GLY A 159 -27.26 -10.07 -9.57
N HIS A 160 -25.99 -9.71 -9.33
CA HIS A 160 -25.32 -8.61 -10.01
C HIS A 160 -24.27 -9.09 -11.00
N THR A 161 -24.07 -8.31 -12.08
CA THR A 161 -22.80 -8.19 -12.81
C THR A 161 -21.94 -7.08 -12.18
N TRP A 162 -20.63 -7.03 -12.42
CA TRP A 162 -19.80 -5.92 -11.94
C TRP A 162 -20.26 -4.57 -12.49
N GLU A 163 -20.72 -4.51 -13.74
CA GLU A 163 -21.32 -3.31 -14.33
C GLU A 163 -22.57 -2.86 -13.55
N SER A 164 -23.49 -3.78 -13.24
CA SER A 164 -24.69 -3.44 -12.46
C SER A 164 -24.36 -3.05 -11.01
N TYR A 165 -23.37 -3.71 -10.41
CA TYR A 165 -22.92 -3.43 -9.07
C TYR A 165 -22.21 -2.07 -8.98
N LEU A 166 -21.45 -1.70 -10.00
CA LEU A 166 -20.90 -0.35 -10.13
C LEU A 166 -22.00 0.71 -10.12
N GLY A 167 -23.08 0.48 -10.87
CA GLY A 167 -24.26 1.34 -10.87
C GLY A 167 -24.88 1.49 -9.48
N PHE A 168 -25.08 0.37 -8.79
CA PHE A 168 -25.54 0.36 -7.39
C PHE A 168 -24.62 1.18 -6.48
N LEU A 169 -23.31 0.92 -6.52
CA LEU A 169 -22.33 1.64 -5.70
C LEU A 169 -22.36 3.15 -5.96
N LEU A 170 -22.36 3.57 -7.23
CA LEU A 170 -22.42 4.98 -7.59
C LEU A 170 -23.70 5.66 -7.10
N ASN A 171 -24.83 4.95 -7.06
CA ASN A 171 -26.10 5.48 -6.56
C ASN A 171 -26.15 5.59 -5.03
N THR A 172 -25.36 4.77 -4.32
CA THR A 172 -25.25 4.85 -2.84
C THR A 172 -24.30 5.94 -2.34
N LEU A 173 -23.46 6.49 -3.21
CA LEU A 173 -22.49 7.53 -2.85
C LEU A 173 -23.13 8.94 -2.85
N PRO A 174 -22.61 9.88 -2.04
CA PRO A 174 -22.97 11.29 -2.16
C PRO A 174 -22.71 11.83 -3.57
N GLU A 175 -23.57 12.70 -4.07
CA GLU A 175 -23.55 13.19 -5.46
C GLU A 175 -22.18 13.72 -5.90
N LYS A 176 -21.51 14.51 -5.05
CA LYS A 176 -20.17 15.04 -5.32
C LYS A 176 -19.14 13.92 -5.54
N THR A 177 -19.15 12.91 -4.68
CA THR A 177 -18.22 11.78 -4.74
C THR A 177 -18.54 10.89 -5.94
N ALA A 178 -19.82 10.60 -6.18
CA ALA A 178 -20.28 9.84 -7.34
C ALA A 178 -19.89 10.54 -8.65
N GLY A 179 -20.11 11.86 -8.75
CA GLY A 179 -19.75 12.67 -9.92
C GLY A 179 -18.25 12.67 -10.20
N HIS A 180 -17.42 12.73 -9.15
CA HIS A 180 -15.97 12.61 -9.29
C HIS A 180 -15.55 11.25 -9.89
N PHE A 181 -16.07 10.14 -9.34
CA PHE A 181 -15.80 8.81 -9.89
C PHE A 181 -16.31 8.66 -11.33
N LYS A 182 -17.52 9.12 -11.63
CA LYS A 182 -18.10 9.10 -12.99
C LYS A 182 -17.18 9.81 -13.99
N LYS A 183 -16.71 11.02 -13.69
CA LYS A 183 -15.77 11.77 -14.55
C LYS A 183 -14.47 11.01 -14.83
N LYS A 184 -13.90 10.35 -13.80
CA LYS A 184 -12.70 9.52 -13.93
C LYS A 184 -12.97 8.27 -14.77
N PHE A 185 -14.09 7.59 -14.53
CA PHE A 185 -14.49 6.39 -15.26
C PHE A 185 -14.77 6.69 -16.73
N GLU A 186 -15.46 7.78 -17.05
CA GLU A 186 -15.66 8.26 -18.42
C GLU A 186 -14.33 8.55 -19.13
N THR A 187 -13.37 9.15 -18.43
CA THR A 187 -12.02 9.40 -18.98
C THR A 187 -11.32 8.08 -19.30
N SER A 188 -11.45 7.09 -18.42
CA SER A 188 -10.90 5.75 -18.62
C SER A 188 -11.55 5.06 -19.84
N LEU A 189 -12.89 5.08 -19.90
CA LEU A 189 -13.67 4.50 -21.00
C LEU A 189 -13.27 5.11 -22.35
N LYS A 190 -13.20 6.45 -22.43
CA LYS A 190 -12.76 7.16 -23.64
C LYS A 190 -11.33 6.80 -24.04
N PHE A 191 -10.42 6.68 -23.08
CA PHE A 191 -9.03 6.29 -23.34
C PHE A 191 -8.95 4.89 -23.95
N TRP A 192 -9.60 3.90 -23.34
CA TRP A 192 -9.54 2.51 -23.80
C TRP A 192 -10.36 2.24 -25.06
N LYS A 193 -11.40 3.04 -25.34
CA LYS A 193 -12.14 3.00 -26.60
C LYS A 193 -11.37 3.60 -27.77
N HIS A 194 -10.76 4.77 -27.57
CA HIS A 194 -10.17 5.53 -28.69
C HIS A 194 -8.65 5.41 -28.80
N ARG A 195 -7.89 5.48 -27.71
CA ARG A 195 -6.42 5.38 -27.76
C ARG A 195 -5.94 3.95 -27.59
N GLY A 196 -6.45 3.26 -26.57
CA GLY A 196 -6.05 1.91 -26.21
C GLY A 196 -4.81 1.87 -25.33
N GLY A 197 -4.61 0.74 -24.66
CA GLY A 197 -3.46 0.48 -23.80
C GLY A 197 -2.46 -0.48 -24.46
N ALA A 198 -1.18 -0.26 -24.22
CA ALA A 198 -0.10 -1.11 -24.70
C ALA A 198 0.06 -2.35 -23.81
N LEU A 199 -0.31 -3.52 -24.34
CA LEU A 199 -0.30 -4.80 -23.63
C LEU A 199 0.75 -5.75 -24.24
N GLY A 200 1.32 -6.62 -23.41
CA GLY A 200 2.30 -7.63 -23.84
C GLY A 200 1.62 -8.84 -24.46
N GLN A 201 2.37 -9.64 -25.22
CA GLN A 201 1.84 -10.82 -25.92
C GLN A 201 1.20 -11.84 -24.98
N GLU A 202 1.79 -12.13 -23.81
CA GLU A 202 1.20 -13.03 -22.80
C GLU A 202 -0.19 -12.53 -22.36
N THR A 203 -0.32 -11.24 -22.07
CA THR A 203 -1.61 -10.62 -21.68
C THR A 203 -2.65 -10.75 -22.80
N ILE A 204 -2.25 -10.56 -24.07
CA ILE A 204 -3.14 -10.65 -25.22
C ILE A 204 -3.64 -12.09 -25.41
N GLU A 205 -2.77 -13.08 -25.25
CA GLU A 205 -3.15 -14.49 -25.29
C GLU A 205 -4.11 -14.85 -24.15
N ASP A 206 -3.84 -14.38 -22.94
CA ASP A 206 -4.72 -14.58 -21.79
C ASP A 206 -6.11 -13.96 -22.01
N LEU A 207 -6.17 -12.77 -22.63
CA LEU A 207 -7.45 -12.13 -23.01
C LEU A 207 -8.23 -12.94 -24.03
N ARG A 208 -7.55 -13.50 -25.04
CA ARG A 208 -8.18 -14.38 -26.04
C ARG A 208 -8.70 -15.67 -25.40
N LYS A 209 -7.91 -16.29 -24.52
CA LYS A 209 -8.30 -17.49 -23.77
C LYS A 209 -9.49 -17.23 -22.86
N ALA A 210 -9.57 -16.04 -22.27
CA ALA A 210 -10.69 -15.60 -21.44
C ALA A 210 -11.96 -15.22 -22.25
N GLY A 211 -11.90 -15.24 -23.59
CA GLY A 211 -13.03 -14.87 -24.45
C GLY A 211 -13.41 -13.39 -24.38
N ILE A 212 -12.46 -12.52 -24.00
CA ILE A 212 -12.71 -11.08 -23.88
C ILE A 212 -12.56 -10.44 -25.26
N GLU A 213 -13.59 -9.71 -25.69
CA GLU A 213 -13.58 -8.98 -26.96
C GLU A 213 -12.71 -7.72 -26.90
N PHE A 214 -11.82 -7.57 -27.87
CA PHE A 214 -10.98 -6.39 -28.04
C PHE A 214 -10.61 -6.22 -29.52
N ALA A 215 -10.28 -4.99 -29.92
CA ALA A 215 -9.69 -4.71 -31.22
C ALA A 215 -8.21 -4.33 -31.09
N ASN A 216 -7.39 -4.85 -31.99
CA ASN A 216 -5.95 -4.63 -31.98
C ASN A 216 -5.57 -3.54 -33.00
N LYS A 217 -4.92 -2.47 -32.52
CA LYS A 217 -4.44 -1.36 -33.35
C LYS A 217 -3.00 -1.56 -33.86
N GLY A 218 -2.38 -2.69 -33.54
CA GLY A 218 -1.02 -3.04 -33.94
C GLY A 218 0.03 -2.62 -32.91
N LYS A 219 1.30 -2.66 -33.32
CA LYS A 219 2.44 -2.43 -32.44
C LYS A 219 2.56 -0.96 -32.01
N VAL A 220 3.00 -0.74 -30.78
CA VAL A 220 3.33 0.60 -30.26
C VAL A 220 4.45 1.26 -31.07
N SER A 221 5.46 0.48 -31.43
CA SER A 221 6.59 0.89 -32.28
C SER A 221 7.23 -0.33 -32.94
N LYS A 222 8.11 -0.14 -33.93
CA LYS A 222 8.81 -1.24 -34.62
C LYS A 222 9.66 -2.11 -33.67
N GLN A 223 10.15 -1.53 -32.57
CA GLN A 223 11.06 -2.18 -31.63
C GLN A 223 10.35 -2.73 -30.38
N SER A 224 9.10 -2.32 -30.12
CA SER A 224 8.38 -2.76 -28.92
C SER A 224 7.67 -4.09 -29.17
N PRO A 225 7.75 -5.05 -28.22
CA PRO A 225 6.98 -6.29 -28.30
C PRO A 225 5.50 -6.09 -27.89
N LYS A 226 5.09 -4.86 -27.54
CA LYS A 226 3.73 -4.56 -27.08
C LYS A 226 2.82 -4.10 -28.22
N GLU A 227 1.56 -4.45 -28.10
CA GLU A 227 0.50 -4.10 -29.04
C GLU A 227 -0.57 -3.26 -28.34
N VAL A 228 -1.16 -2.32 -29.08
CA VAL A 228 -2.16 -1.40 -28.56
C VAL A 228 -3.53 -2.03 -28.75
N LEU A 229 -4.20 -2.36 -27.63
CA LEU A 229 -5.56 -2.89 -27.64
C LEU A 229 -6.57 -1.83 -27.25
N VAL A 230 -7.70 -1.81 -27.96
CA VAL A 230 -8.89 -1.03 -27.61
C VAL A 230 -10.07 -1.92 -27.28
N PHE A 231 -10.94 -1.43 -26.41
CA PHE A 231 -12.15 -2.13 -25.96
C PHE A 231 -13.35 -1.26 -26.27
N GLU A 232 -14.28 -1.78 -27.09
CA GLU A 232 -15.53 -1.06 -27.41
C GLU A 232 -16.44 -0.98 -26.17
N LYS A 233 -16.52 -2.09 -25.43
CA LYS A 233 -17.14 -2.20 -24.10
C LYS A 233 -16.13 -2.76 -23.11
N TYR A 234 -16.15 -2.27 -21.88
CA TYR A 234 -15.34 -2.87 -20.82
C TYR A 234 -15.80 -4.29 -20.52
N PRO A 235 -14.87 -5.24 -20.30
CA PRO A 235 -15.24 -6.54 -19.78
C PRO A 235 -15.75 -6.38 -18.34
N ASP A 236 -16.71 -7.23 -17.97
CA ASP A 236 -17.27 -7.26 -16.61
C ASP A 236 -16.19 -7.65 -15.59
N ASP A 237 -15.47 -8.74 -15.87
CA ASP A 237 -14.26 -9.19 -15.16
C ASP A 237 -13.15 -9.54 -16.17
N ALA A 238 -11.90 -9.49 -15.72
CA ALA A 238 -10.72 -9.90 -16.47
C ALA A 238 -9.83 -10.80 -15.59
N PRO A 239 -10.18 -12.09 -15.44
CA PRO A 239 -9.49 -13.02 -14.54
C PRO A 239 -8.17 -13.54 -15.15
N ILE A 240 -7.28 -12.62 -15.47
CA ILE A 240 -5.97 -12.88 -16.08
C ILE A 240 -4.84 -12.54 -15.09
N LYS A 241 -3.63 -13.05 -15.32
CA LYS A 241 -2.48 -12.77 -14.44
C LYS A 241 -2.18 -11.26 -14.36
N ASP A 242 -2.20 -10.59 -15.51
CA ASP A 242 -1.90 -9.17 -15.65
C ASP A 242 -3.16 -8.28 -15.61
N PHE A 243 -4.11 -8.61 -14.74
CA PHE A 243 -5.38 -7.88 -14.61
C PHE A 243 -5.19 -6.38 -14.27
N LYS A 244 -4.03 -6.00 -13.70
CA LYS A 244 -3.70 -4.61 -13.35
C LYS A 244 -3.53 -3.72 -14.58
N ASN A 245 -3.21 -4.29 -15.74
CA ASN A 245 -3.02 -3.53 -16.96
C ASN A 245 -4.25 -3.52 -17.87
N VAL A 246 -5.28 -4.32 -17.57
CA VAL A 246 -6.49 -4.46 -18.39
C VAL A 246 -7.70 -3.78 -17.75
N PRO A 247 -8.51 -3.03 -18.51
CA PRO A 247 -9.71 -2.38 -17.98
C PRO A 247 -10.79 -3.41 -17.61
N SER A 248 -11.55 -3.18 -16.54
CA SER A 248 -12.77 -3.94 -16.24
C SER A 248 -13.70 -3.19 -15.28
N TYR A 249 -14.99 -3.53 -15.27
CA TYR A 249 -15.95 -2.96 -14.32
C TYR A 249 -15.65 -3.36 -12.87
N LYS A 250 -15.13 -4.58 -12.64
CA LYS A 250 -14.63 -5.00 -11.33
C LYS A 250 -13.59 -4.05 -10.76
N ARG A 251 -12.66 -3.55 -11.58
CA ARG A 251 -11.64 -2.59 -11.12
C ARG A 251 -12.24 -1.24 -10.71
N MET A 252 -13.27 -0.77 -11.41
CA MET A 252 -14.01 0.43 -11.01
C MET A 252 -14.71 0.23 -9.65
N CYS A 253 -15.34 -0.93 -9.44
CA CYS A 253 -15.94 -1.29 -8.15
C CYS A 253 -14.88 -1.31 -7.03
N ILE A 254 -13.71 -1.90 -7.27
CA ILE A 254 -12.60 -1.92 -6.30
C ILE A 254 -12.16 -0.51 -5.93
N CYS A 255 -12.09 0.43 -6.89
CA CYS A 255 -11.74 1.82 -6.58
C CYS A 255 -12.74 2.45 -5.60
N ILE A 256 -14.04 2.21 -5.77
CA ILE A 256 -15.05 2.72 -4.84
C ILE A 256 -14.93 2.04 -3.48
N LEU A 257 -14.90 0.71 -3.43
CA LEU A 257 -14.89 -0.06 -2.17
C LEU A 257 -13.64 0.19 -1.33
N LYS A 258 -12.49 0.42 -1.97
CA LYS A 258 -11.25 0.77 -1.26
C LYS A 258 -11.12 2.25 -0.92
N ASN A 259 -12.14 3.05 -1.25
CA ASN A 259 -12.11 4.50 -1.16
C ASN A 259 -10.88 5.10 -1.86
N ASP A 260 -10.50 4.53 -3.01
CA ASP A 260 -9.44 5.04 -3.87
C ASP A 260 -9.97 6.20 -4.71
N TYR A 261 -10.18 7.34 -4.03
CA TYR A 261 -10.73 8.56 -4.63
C TYR A 261 -9.95 8.99 -5.88
N ASN A 262 -8.64 8.75 -5.93
CA ASN A 262 -7.82 9.14 -7.08
C ASN A 262 -7.84 8.12 -8.22
N CYS A 263 -8.43 6.94 -8.02
CA CYS A 263 -8.42 5.80 -8.94
C CYS A 263 -6.99 5.34 -9.30
N LYS A 264 -6.06 5.41 -8.33
CA LYS A 264 -4.68 4.92 -8.49
C LYS A 264 -4.64 3.45 -8.88
N TYR A 265 -5.58 2.65 -8.38
CA TYR A 265 -5.74 1.24 -8.71
C TYR A 265 -6.04 1.02 -10.20
N MET A 266 -6.60 2.02 -10.89
CA MET A 266 -6.81 2.04 -12.34
C MET A 266 -5.67 2.72 -13.11
N GLY A 267 -4.57 3.08 -12.44
CA GLY A 267 -3.41 3.72 -13.07
C GLY A 267 -3.52 5.24 -13.21
N PHE A 268 -4.50 5.89 -12.55
CA PHE A 268 -4.59 7.35 -12.56
C PHE A 268 -3.57 7.98 -11.61
N SER A 269 -2.93 9.05 -12.09
CA SER A 269 -2.15 9.95 -11.25
C SER A 269 -3.04 11.00 -10.56
N PRO A 270 -2.65 11.49 -9.36
CA PRO A 270 -3.29 12.64 -8.74
C PRO A 270 -3.26 13.86 -9.69
N THR A 271 -4.35 14.62 -9.73
CA THR A 271 -4.40 15.88 -10.50
C THR A 271 -3.59 16.96 -9.80
N LYS A 272 -3.23 18.03 -10.53
CA LYS A 272 -2.52 19.18 -9.96
C LYS A 272 -3.27 19.79 -8.77
N GLU A 273 -4.59 19.90 -8.87
CA GLU A 273 -5.46 20.39 -7.78
C GLU A 273 -5.37 19.55 -6.51
N VAL A 274 -5.40 18.21 -6.64
CA VAL A 274 -5.27 17.29 -5.50
C VAL A 274 -3.88 17.40 -4.88
N GLN A 275 -2.85 17.59 -5.70
CA GLN A 275 -1.48 17.79 -5.20
C GLN A 275 -1.35 19.13 -4.45
N LEU A 276 -1.94 20.20 -4.97
CA LEU A 276 -1.94 21.52 -4.34
C LEU A 276 -2.68 21.49 -3.00
N ALA A 277 -3.91 20.95 -2.96
CA ALA A 277 -4.68 20.83 -1.72
C ALA A 277 -3.92 20.01 -0.65
N LYS A 278 -3.17 18.99 -1.07
CA LYS A 278 -2.29 18.24 -0.16
C LYS A 278 -1.14 19.10 0.36
N GLN A 279 -0.52 19.93 -0.49
CA GLN A 279 0.55 20.84 -0.09
C GLN A 279 0.03 21.89 0.90
N GLU A 280 -1.10 22.53 0.61
CA GLU A 280 -1.75 23.51 1.49
C GLU A 280 -2.07 22.92 2.86
N ALA A 281 -2.59 21.68 2.90
CA ALA A 281 -2.82 20.98 4.16
C ALA A 281 -1.52 20.73 4.93
N LEU A 282 -0.46 20.27 4.25
CA LEU A 282 0.85 20.05 4.89
C LEU A 282 1.45 21.35 5.43
N GLU A 283 1.30 22.46 4.71
CA GLU A 283 1.76 23.78 5.15
C GLU A 283 0.98 24.27 6.38
N LYS A 284 -0.35 24.14 6.37
CA LYS A 284 -1.20 24.52 7.50
C LYS A 284 -0.80 23.81 8.80
N TYR A 285 -0.46 22.53 8.72
CA TYR A 285 -0.10 21.71 9.87
C TYR A 285 1.41 21.61 10.13
N LYS A 286 2.24 22.38 9.41
CA LYS A 286 3.70 22.31 9.55
C LYS A 286 4.22 22.85 10.89
N ASN A 287 3.48 23.78 11.50
CA ASN A 287 3.88 24.53 12.69
C ASN A 287 3.00 24.23 13.92
N LEU A 288 2.22 23.15 13.85
CA LEU A 288 1.46 22.59 14.99
C LEU A 288 2.25 21.42 15.58
#